data_AF-A0A445AKY2-F1
#
_entry.id   AF-A0A445AKY2-F1
#
_cell.length_a   1.000
_cell.length_b   1.000
_cell.length_c   1.000
_cell.angle_alpha   90.00
_cell.angle_beta   90.00
_cell.angle_gamma   90.00
#
_symmetry.space_group_name_H-M   'P 1'
#
loop_
_entity.id
_entity.type
_entity.pdbx_description
1 polymer ?
#
loop_
_entity_poly.entity_id
_entity_poly.type
_entity_poly.pdbx_seq_one_letter_code
_entity_poly.pdbx_strand_id
1 'polypeptide(L)'
;MFEPLEETRQLYYNYANKVGFEAHIRNTNLDKHGRTPVNQSIQCNRDGYRTKKNPATQRSNTVSSEHCKARIYVKLDTKLGRWKLSKVELAHTHRCDSSLS
;
A
#
# COMPACT_ATOMS: atom_id res chain seq x y z
N MET A 1 7.58 -6.44 -14.63
CA MET A 1 8.42 -7.32 -13.77
C MET A 1 9.46 -6.40 -13.16
N PHE A 2 9.64 -6.39 -11.84
CA PHE A 2 10.47 -5.39 -11.14
C PHE A 2 11.51 -6.10 -10.28
N GLU A 3 12.74 -5.60 -10.29
CA GLU A 3 13.92 -6.32 -9.76
C GLU A 3 14.45 -5.73 -8.44
N PRO A 4 13.71 -4.85 -7.76
CA PRO A 4 13.48 -4.99 -6.32
C PRO A 4 12.06 -4.64 -5.86
N LEU A 5 11.70 -5.08 -4.65
CA LEU A 5 10.46 -4.70 -3.95
C LEU A 5 10.27 -3.18 -3.91
N GLU A 6 11.36 -2.43 -3.76
CA GLU A 6 11.35 -0.97 -3.68
C GLU A 6 10.89 -0.31 -4.98
N GLU A 7 11.30 -0.81 -6.15
CA GLU A 7 10.79 -0.29 -7.43
C GLU A 7 9.28 -0.51 -7.56
N THR A 8 8.78 -1.65 -7.07
CA THR A 8 7.33 -1.92 -7.13
C THR A 8 6.55 -0.99 -6.20
N ARG A 9 7.11 -0.67 -5.03
CA ARG A 9 6.55 0.34 -4.12
C ARG A 9 6.52 1.70 -4.79
N GLN A 10 7.66 2.14 -5.34
CA GLN A 10 7.79 3.44 -5.98
C GLN A 10 6.84 3.59 -7.17
N LEU A 11 6.65 2.54 -7.97
CA LEU A 11 5.69 2.55 -9.06
C LEU A 11 4.27 2.80 -8.57
N TYR A 12 3.86 2.16 -7.47
CA TYR A 12 2.52 2.37 -6.92
C TYR A 12 2.38 3.72 -6.21
N TYR A 13 3.42 4.23 -5.56
CA TYR A 13 3.42 5.58 -5.02
C TYR A 13 3.30 6.64 -6.12
N ASN A 14 4.02 6.46 -7.24
CA ASN A 14 3.88 7.33 -8.39
C ASN A 14 2.47 7.28 -9.00
N TYR A 15 1.89 6.08 -9.08
CA TYR A 15 0.48 5.91 -9.47
C TYR A 15 -0.46 6.64 -8.52
N ALA A 16 -0.28 6.48 -7.20
CA ALA A 16 -1.10 7.10 -6.19
C ALA A 16 -1.06 8.63 -6.28
N ASN A 17 0.13 9.21 -6.41
CA ASN A 17 0.33 10.63 -6.63
C ASN A 17 -0.37 11.12 -7.90
N LYS A 18 -0.22 10.40 -9.02
CA LYS A 18 -0.87 10.76 -10.29
C LYS A 18 -2.39 10.73 -10.21
N VAL A 19 -2.95 9.77 -9.48
CA VAL A 19 -4.41 9.63 -9.31
C VAL A 19 -4.95 10.58 -8.24
N GLY A 20 -4.13 11.04 -7.30
CA GLY A 20 -4.54 11.97 -6.25
C GLY A 20 -4.99 11.29 -4.96
N PHE A 21 -4.27 10.26 -4.53
CA PHE A 21 -4.44 9.67 -3.21
C PHE A 21 -3.10 9.31 -2.58
N GLU A 22 -3.06 9.18 -1.26
CA GLU A 22 -1.88 8.72 -0.55
C GLU A 22 -1.97 7.19 -0.35
N ALA A 23 -0.88 6.49 -0.60
CA ALA A 23 -0.77 5.06 -0.39
C ALA A 23 0.20 4.75 0.75
N HIS A 24 -0.08 3.69 1.50
CA HIS A 24 0.79 3.22 2.59
C HIS A 24 0.96 1.70 2.57
N ILE A 25 2.08 1.22 3.07
CA ILE A 25 2.29 -0.21 3.32
C ILE A 25 1.42 -0.62 4.50
N ARG A 26 0.49 -1.55 4.25
CA ARG A 26 -0.37 -2.09 5.29
C ARG A 26 0.20 -3.32 5.96
N ASN A 27 0.66 -4.29 5.17
CA ASN A 27 1.18 -5.54 5.69
C ASN A 27 2.40 -5.95 4.89
N THR A 28 3.39 -6.51 5.59
CA THR A 28 4.56 -7.17 5.01
C THR A 28 4.66 -8.54 5.67
N ASN A 29 4.36 -9.63 4.96
CA ASN A 29 4.63 -10.95 5.51
C ASN A 29 6.05 -11.36 5.16
N LEU A 30 6.71 -11.93 6.15
CA LEU A 30 8.06 -12.45 6.03
C LEU A 30 8.01 -13.95 5.73
N ASP A 31 9.14 -14.49 5.31
CA ASP A 31 9.35 -15.93 5.19
C ASP A 31 9.21 -16.62 6.56
N LYS A 32 9.26 -17.96 6.54
CA LYS A 32 9.13 -18.78 7.76
C LYS A 32 10.18 -18.47 8.84
N HIS A 33 11.30 -17.84 8.47
CA HIS A 33 12.36 -17.44 9.38
C HIS A 33 12.24 -15.99 9.86
N GLY A 34 11.28 -15.23 9.34
CA GLY A 34 11.07 -13.83 9.71
C GLY A 34 12.20 -12.90 9.26
N ARG A 35 12.94 -13.25 8.21
CA ARG A 35 14.12 -12.49 7.75
C ARG A 35 13.86 -11.75 6.44
N THR A 36 13.11 -12.38 5.54
CA THR A 36 12.97 -11.88 4.17
C THR A 36 11.50 -11.60 3.87
N PRO A 37 11.13 -10.40 3.38
CA PRO A 37 9.80 -10.14 2.86
C PRO A 37 9.46 -11.09 1.72
N VAL A 38 8.31 -11.77 1.82
CA VAL A 38 7.81 -12.67 0.75
C VAL A 38 6.53 -12.16 0.11
N ASN A 39 5.82 -11.26 0.80
CA ASN A 39 4.72 -10.52 0.23
C ASN A 39 4.52 -9.18 0.94
N GLN A 40 3.85 -8.25 0.27
CA GLN A 40 3.48 -6.97 0.82
C GLN A 40 2.17 -6.49 0.21
N SER A 41 1.36 -5.76 0.98
CA SER A 41 0.19 -5.04 0.47
C SER A 41 0.36 -3.54 0.68
N ILE A 42 0.11 -2.78 -0.39
CA ILE A 42 0.12 -1.31 -0.37
C ILE A 42 -1.29 -0.84 -0.70
N GLN A 43 -1.86 0.04 0.13
CA GLN A 43 -3.29 0.38 0.10
C GLN A 43 -3.49 1.89 0.18
N CYS A 44 -4.62 2.38 -0.32
CA CYS A 44 -5.04 3.76 -0.10
C CYS A 44 -5.14 4.07 1.40
N ASN A 45 -4.73 5.28 1.82
CA ASN A 45 -4.84 5.73 3.22
C ASN A 45 -6.29 5.87 3.73
N ARG A 46 -7.27 5.88 2.82
CA ARG A 46 -8.71 5.88 3.13
C ARG A 46 -9.33 4.48 3.17
N ASP A 47 -8.53 3.43 3.33
CA ASP A 47 -9.02 2.04 3.46
C ASP A 47 -9.86 1.79 4.71
N GLY A 48 -9.81 2.73 5.66
CA GLY A 48 -10.64 2.73 6.85
C GLY A 48 -10.02 2.07 8.07
N TYR A 49 -8.79 1.58 7.96
CA TYR A 49 -8.09 1.02 9.08
C TYR A 49 -7.14 2.04 9.72
N ARG A 50 -7.22 2.15 11.04
CA ARG A 50 -6.30 2.98 11.82
C ARG A 50 -5.13 2.14 12.30
N THR A 51 -3.91 2.50 11.92
CA THR A 51 -2.72 2.14 12.71
C THR A 51 -2.93 2.67 14.13
N LYS A 52 -2.70 1.84 15.15
CA LYS A 52 -2.97 2.18 16.56
C LYS A 52 -2.39 3.57 16.89
N LYS A 53 -3.21 4.42 17.52
CA LYS A 53 -2.81 5.76 17.97
C LYS A 53 -1.56 5.68 18.87
N ASN A 54 -0.59 6.55 18.64
CA ASN A 54 0.43 6.85 19.63
C ASN A 54 -0.23 7.74 20.71
N PRO A 55 -0.29 7.34 21.99
CA PRO A 55 -0.99 8.10 23.03
C PRO A 55 -0.43 9.51 23.27
N ALA A 56 0.80 9.78 22.84
CA ALA A 56 1.46 11.07 22.99
C ALA A 56 0.98 12.16 22.01
N THR A 57 0.34 11.80 20.88
CA THR A 57 -0.09 12.77 19.87
C THR A 57 -1.58 12.59 19.56
N GLN A 58 -2.43 13.38 20.22
CA GLN A 58 -3.86 13.51 19.89
C GLN A 58 -4.11 14.22 18.54
N ARG A 59 -3.30 14.00 17.49
CA ARG A 59 -3.71 14.39 16.14
C ARG A 59 -4.58 13.27 15.57
N SER A 60 -5.88 13.36 15.85
CA SER A 60 -6.86 12.63 15.04
C SER A 60 -6.85 13.26 13.66
N ASN A 61 -6.06 12.71 12.75
CA ASN A 61 -6.39 12.87 11.34
C ASN A 61 -7.71 12.12 11.16
N THR A 62 -8.78 12.90 11.08
CA THR A 62 -10.14 12.49 10.72
C THR A 62 -10.12 12.03 9.27
N VAL A 63 -9.29 11.03 8.94
CA VAL A 63 -9.38 10.37 7.64
C VAL A 63 -10.74 9.68 7.68
N SER A 64 -11.69 10.25 6.94
CA SER A 64 -12.99 9.63 6.72
C SER A 64 -12.70 8.21 6.24
N SER A 65 -13.10 7.23 7.04
CA SER A 65 -12.95 5.82 6.69
C SER A 65 -13.95 5.54 5.58
N GLU A 66 -13.52 5.74 4.33
CA GLU A 66 -14.35 5.50 3.14
C GLU A 66 -14.34 4.02 2.72
N HIS A 67 -13.71 3.16 3.54
CA HIS A 67 -13.56 1.72 3.30
C HIS A 67 -13.01 1.44 1.91
N CYS A 68 -12.06 2.28 1.47
CA CYS A 68 -11.49 2.22 0.14
C CYS A 68 -10.80 0.89 -0.07
N LYS A 69 -11.15 0.21 -1.16
CA LYS A 69 -10.59 -1.10 -1.51
C LYS A 69 -9.39 -0.99 -2.45
N ALA A 70 -9.00 0.22 -2.86
CA ALA A 70 -7.88 0.43 -3.76
C ALA A 70 -6.56 -0.03 -3.11
N ARG A 71 -5.95 -1.06 -3.69
CA ARG A 71 -4.73 -1.70 -3.19
C ARG A 71 -4.04 -2.55 -4.23
N ILE A 72 -2.77 -2.79 -3.99
CA ILE A 72 -1.98 -3.81 -4.67
C ILE A 72 -1.42 -4.82 -3.68
N TYR A 73 -1.23 -6.03 -4.18
CA TYR A 73 -0.47 -7.08 -3.53
C TYR A 73 0.74 -7.39 -4.39
N VAL A 74 1.91 -7.40 -3.76
CA VAL A 74 3.17 -7.79 -4.37
C VAL A 74 3.68 -9.04 -3.67
N LYS A 75 4.16 -10.00 -4.46
CA LYS A 75 4.65 -11.28 -3.97
C LYS A 75 5.99 -11.61 -4.62
N LEU A 76 6.91 -12.13 -3.83
CA LEU A 76 8.15 -12.69 -4.32
C LEU A 76 7.83 -14.00 -5.05
N ASP A 77 8.19 -14.07 -6.32
CA ASP A 77 8.26 -15.30 -7.07
C ASP A 77 9.53 -16.04 -6.67
N THR A 78 9.40 -17.01 -5.77
CA THR A 78 10.55 -17.73 -5.20
C THR A 78 11.29 -18.60 -6.24
N LYS A 79 10.67 -18.90 -7.38
CA LYS A 79 11.33 -19.66 -8.46
C LYS A 79 12.24 -18.77 -9.28
N LEU A 80 11.79 -17.53 -9.54
CA LEU A 80 12.52 -16.58 -10.38
C LEU A 80 13.37 -15.59 -9.56
N GLY A 81 13.14 -15.49 -8.25
CA GLY A 81 13.76 -14.50 -7.38
C GLY A 81 13.22 -13.08 -7.56
N ARG A 82 12.07 -12.90 -8.23
CA ARG A 82 11.58 -11.59 -8.70
C ARG A 82 10.26 -11.17 -8.06
N TRP A 83 10.04 -9.88 -7.91
CA TRP A 83 8.77 -9.36 -7.39
C TRP A 83 7.74 -9.20 -8.50
N LYS A 84 6.50 -9.62 -8.21
CA LYS A 84 5.36 -9.48 -9.11
C LYS A 84 4.13 -8.94 -8.40
N LEU A 85 3.33 -8.18 -9.14
CA LEU A 85 1.96 -7.85 -8.74
C LEU A 85 1.13 -9.13 -8.80
N SER A 86 0.60 -9.57 -7.66
CA SER A 86 -0.25 -10.77 -7.57
C SER A 86 -1.74 -10.43 -7.59
N LYS A 87 -2.11 -9.22 -7.15
CA LYS A 87 -3.48 -8.72 -7.19
C LYS A 87 -3.47 -7.20 -7.23
N VAL A 88 -4.37 -6.63 -8.04
CA VAL A 88 -4.50 -5.19 -8.24
C VAL A 88 -6.00 -4.84 -8.16
N GLU A 89 -6.37 -3.97 -7.23
CA GLU A 89 -7.69 -3.36 -7.13
C GLU A 89 -7.49 -1.84 -7.24
N LEU A 90 -7.91 -1.23 -8.35
CA LEU A 90 -7.71 0.21 -8.59
C LEU A 90 -8.94 1.07 -8.31
N ALA A 91 -10.10 0.46 -8.10
CA ALA A 91 -11.34 1.18 -7.89
C ALA A 91 -11.37 1.85 -6.51
N HIS A 92 -11.70 3.14 -6.50
CA HIS A 92 -11.88 3.93 -5.29
C HIS A 92 -13.37 4.12 -4.97
N THR A 93 -13.70 4.14 -3.68
CA THR A 93 -15.05 4.47 -3.17
C THR A 93 -15.22 5.96 -2.89
N HIS A 94 -14.21 6.75 -3.21
CA HIS A 94 -14.13 8.18 -2.95
C HIS A 94 -13.48 8.90 -4.11
N ARG A 95 -13.61 10.23 -4.14
CA ARG A 95 -12.89 11.06 -5.10
C ARG A 95 -11.40 11.04 -4.78
N CYS A 96 -10.59 10.86 -5.81
CA CYS A 96 -9.15 11.10 -5.79
C CYS A 96 -8.92 12.40 -6.54
N ASP A 97 -8.29 13.37 -5.89
CA ASP A 97 -8.00 14.68 -6.49
C ASP A 97 -6.50 14.88 -6.51
N SER A 98 -5.92 14.91 -7.71
CA SER A 98 -4.48 15.12 -7.91
C SER A 98 -4.03 16.56 -7.60
N SER A 99 -4.97 17.46 -7.27
CA SER A 99 -4.70 18.86 -6.94
C SER A 99 -4.46 19.11 -5.45
N LEU A 100 -4.47 18.07 -4.61
CA LEU A 100 -4.29 18.16 -3.15
C LEU A 100 -2.96 17.56 -2.64
N SER A 101 -2.05 17.14 -3.54
CA SER A 101 -0.71 16.62 -3.16
C SER A 101 0.36 17.69 -3.18
#